data_AF-A0A7W8EL56-F1
#
_entry.id   AF-A0A7W8EL56-F1
#
_cell.length_a   1.000
_cell.length_b   1.000
_cell.length_c   1.000
_cell.angle_alpha   90.00
_cell.angle_beta   90.00
_cell.angle_gamma   90.00
#
_symmetry.space_group_name_H-M   'P 1'
#
loop_
_entity.id
_entity.type
_entity.pdbx_description
1 polymer ?
#
loop_
_entity_poly.entity_id
_entity_poly.type
_entity_poly.pdbx_seq_one_letter_code
_entity_poly.pdbx_strand_id
1 'polypeptide(L)'
;MTWWQGEDGSPRDLVVVLTALPLEADAVRRLMRDVERRVHPSGTVFSVGELPGVRTKVVLGITGEGTKEAAVITERAIETFRPAAVLLVGVAGALKDSVGLGDVVVAKRVHCYSGGKETAETFKSRPRTWDAAHRLLMLTYDLDVDWPDEPPKVHHKPIASGDTLLTSRRGPLAAMLDERFEDAVAIEMEGAGVAIGAHLRETNALAIRGISDRADEHKQAADAGGSQERAAANAAAFAVALIAAYAATLKKVKKAKPVPGHPGGEILAARLAGSVTSLCFGPGRTLLAAALSGPIRRWRLDDGEELPPIHTATWMPPRYGVRVAASPGGGPVVVRDGYRLRALQPDEPDHPPVELGSVTYPGELYFASTASYALLSWATIFRLRSTATGADLLSFTAVAASISADESTLAVAKGLVSGGRHVQVYRLRPGQDPVPTGPPIELHQAAGMALQIALSPDGTLLGGMTARWAGVFDVERGVPIMPRSGGGDLWSQFFPEAMSLVCTPRGRLLHMSKGRVLQLDVNSRDDAPFLPGGGGYRRLVMSPDGLLATGDAAGWVRVRPWQD
;
A
#
# COMPACT_ATOMS: atom_id res chain seq x y z
N MET A 1 -19.91 15.11 4.17
CA MET A 1 -19.32 15.77 2.99
C MET A 1 -18.00 16.42 3.42
N THR A 2 -16.88 15.85 3.02
CA THR A 2 -15.52 16.36 3.31
C THR A 2 -15.09 17.29 2.17
N TRP A 3 -15.39 18.58 2.32
CA TRP A 3 -15.27 19.63 1.29
C TRP A 3 -13.83 19.95 0.81
N TRP A 4 -12.83 19.21 1.27
CA TRP A 4 -11.42 19.30 0.85
C TRP A 4 -10.98 18.14 -0.07
N GLN A 5 -11.86 17.17 -0.33
CA GLN A 5 -11.63 16.20 -1.40
C GLN A 5 -11.68 16.90 -2.76
N GLY A 6 -10.88 16.46 -3.74
CA GLY A 6 -11.12 16.82 -5.14
C GLY A 6 -12.57 16.47 -5.53
N GLU A 7 -13.12 17.06 -6.60
CA GLU A 7 -14.44 16.68 -7.12
C GLU A 7 -14.55 15.17 -7.44
N ASP A 8 -13.42 14.47 -7.49
CA ASP A 8 -13.24 13.04 -7.72
C ASP A 8 -12.85 12.21 -6.48
N GLY A 9 -12.77 12.80 -5.27
CA GLY A 9 -12.38 12.08 -4.05
C GLY A 9 -10.87 11.83 -3.87
N SER A 10 -10.01 12.29 -4.80
CA SER A 10 -8.56 12.09 -4.71
C SER A 10 -7.91 12.97 -3.62
N PRO A 11 -6.79 12.52 -3.00
CA PRO A 11 -5.98 13.38 -2.13
C PRO A 11 -5.49 14.58 -2.95
N ARG A 12 -5.86 15.80 -2.55
CA ARG A 12 -5.32 17.00 -3.18
C ARG A 12 -3.82 17.10 -2.86
N ASP A 13 -3.03 17.56 -3.83
CA ASP A 13 -1.62 17.91 -3.62
C ASP A 13 -1.57 19.10 -2.65
N LEU A 14 -1.56 18.81 -1.34
CA LEU A 14 -1.67 19.77 -0.25
C LEU A 14 -0.51 19.57 0.72
N VAL A 15 0.06 20.67 1.21
CA VAL A 15 1.08 20.66 2.26
C VAL A 15 0.52 21.36 3.49
N VAL A 16 0.67 20.73 4.65
CA VAL A 16 0.40 21.39 5.93
C VAL A 16 1.69 22.05 6.41
N VAL A 17 1.59 23.32 6.79
CA VAL A 17 2.63 24.07 7.49
C VAL A 17 2.15 24.33 8.91
N LEU A 18 2.95 23.89 9.88
CA LEU A 18 2.70 24.10 11.29
C LEU A 18 3.73 25.08 11.83
N THR A 19 3.28 26.01 12.66
CA THR A 19 4.12 26.97 13.37
C THR A 19 3.75 26.99 14.85
N ALA A 20 4.67 27.40 15.72
CA ALA A 20 4.41 27.46 17.16
C ALA A 20 3.77 28.79 17.55
N LEU A 21 4.26 29.89 16.96
CA LEU A 21 3.93 31.25 17.35
C LEU A 21 3.12 32.00 16.27
N PRO A 22 2.31 33.01 16.67
CA PRO A 22 1.61 33.88 15.71
C PRO A 22 2.54 34.59 14.73
N LEU A 23 3.71 35.08 15.17
CA LEU A 23 4.66 35.78 14.28
C LEU A 23 5.21 34.86 13.18
N GLU A 24 5.43 33.57 13.50
CA GLU A 24 5.89 32.56 12.55
C GLU A 24 4.78 32.24 11.55
N ALA A 25 3.55 32.13 12.03
CA ALA A 25 2.37 31.96 11.18
C ALA A 25 2.21 33.17 10.24
N ASP A 26 2.37 34.38 10.74
CA ASP A 26 2.26 35.60 9.96
C ASP A 26 3.34 35.69 8.88
N ALA A 27 4.57 35.25 9.16
CA ALA A 27 5.63 35.17 8.15
C ALA A 27 5.24 34.26 6.98
N VAL A 28 4.68 33.07 7.26
CA VAL A 28 4.18 32.17 6.20
C VAL A 28 2.94 32.74 5.51
N ARG A 29 2.00 33.30 6.28
CA ARG A 29 0.72 33.81 5.79
C ARG A 29 0.90 34.96 4.79
N ARG A 30 1.90 35.83 4.99
CA ARG A 30 2.23 36.93 4.06
C ARG A 30 2.64 36.44 2.67
N LEU A 31 3.12 35.21 2.55
CA LEU A 31 3.52 34.57 1.30
C LEU A 31 2.36 33.80 0.63
N MET A 32 1.22 33.68 1.31
CA MET A 32 0.03 33.00 0.81
C MET A 32 -0.96 33.99 0.14
N ARG A 33 -1.73 33.48 -0.82
CA ARG A 33 -2.85 34.18 -1.49
C ARG A 33 -4.16 33.44 -1.21
N ASP A 34 -5.27 34.15 -1.40
CA ASP A 34 -6.63 33.61 -1.27
C ASP A 34 -6.86 32.85 0.04
N VAL A 35 -6.42 33.45 1.14
CA VAL A 35 -6.39 32.81 2.45
C VAL A 35 -7.78 32.78 3.09
N GLU A 36 -8.31 31.58 3.28
CA GLU A 36 -9.56 31.33 3.96
C GLU A 36 -9.34 30.76 5.36
N ARG A 37 -10.14 31.21 6.33
CA ARG A 37 -10.16 30.63 7.67
C ARG A 37 -11.01 29.36 7.67
N ARG A 38 -10.48 28.27 8.25
CA ARG A 38 -11.17 26.99 8.45
C ARG A 38 -11.13 26.60 9.92
N VAL A 39 -12.27 26.16 10.46
CA VAL A 39 -12.39 25.76 11.87
C VAL A 39 -12.73 24.28 11.91
N HIS A 40 -11.86 23.48 12.52
CA HIS A 40 -12.10 22.08 12.82
C HIS A 40 -13.23 21.96 13.85
N PRO A 41 -14.09 20.91 13.82
CA PRO A 41 -15.19 20.75 14.79
C PRO A 41 -14.75 20.79 16.27
N SER A 42 -13.51 20.43 16.58
CA SER A 42 -12.92 20.55 17.92
C SER A 42 -12.38 21.94 18.27
N GLY A 43 -12.62 22.96 17.44
CA GLY A 43 -12.23 24.35 17.67
C GLY A 43 -10.88 24.78 17.09
N THR A 44 -10.03 23.87 16.59
CA THR A 44 -8.74 24.24 15.98
C THR A 44 -8.94 25.05 14.70
N VAL A 45 -8.24 26.19 14.60
CA VAL A 45 -8.31 27.07 13.43
C VAL A 45 -7.11 26.85 12.53
N PHE A 46 -7.39 26.62 11.25
CA PHE A 46 -6.41 26.57 10.17
C PHE A 46 -6.67 27.70 9.17
N SER A 47 -5.62 28.18 8.52
CA SER A 47 -5.73 29.07 7.36
C SER A 47 -5.38 28.28 6.11
N VAL A 48 -6.20 28.34 5.07
CA VAL A 48 -5.99 27.59 3.83
C VAL A 48 -5.87 28.58 2.69
N GLY A 49 -4.78 28.49 1.92
CA GLY A 49 -4.54 29.38 0.79
C GLY A 49 -3.65 28.73 -0.26
N GLU A 50 -3.12 29.55 -1.15
CA GLU A 50 -2.28 29.14 -2.28
C GLU A 50 -0.96 29.91 -2.27
N LEU A 51 0.09 29.35 -2.87
CA LEU A 51 1.36 30.07 -3.06
C LEU A 51 1.45 30.59 -4.51
N PRO A 52 2.06 31.76 -4.75
CA PRO A 52 2.22 32.30 -6.10
C PRO A 52 2.86 31.28 -7.06
N GLY A 53 2.21 31.00 -8.20
CA GLY A 53 2.74 30.07 -9.20
C GLY A 53 2.65 28.57 -8.81
N VAL A 54 2.13 28.25 -7.63
CA VAL A 54 2.04 26.87 -7.11
C VAL A 54 0.58 26.47 -6.97
N ARG A 55 0.14 25.43 -7.70
CA ARG A 55 -1.25 24.93 -7.64
C ARG A 55 -1.58 24.14 -6.37
N THR A 56 -0.58 23.83 -5.55
CA THR A 56 -0.73 23.07 -4.30
C THR A 56 -1.28 23.99 -3.22
N LYS A 57 -2.35 23.57 -2.56
CA LYS A 57 -2.90 24.31 -1.42
C LYS A 57 -1.98 24.16 -0.21
N VAL A 58 -1.85 25.25 0.54
CA VAL A 58 -1.13 25.28 1.81
C VAL A 58 -2.14 25.44 2.94
N VAL A 59 -2.03 24.56 3.93
CA VAL A 59 -2.79 24.65 5.17
C VAL A 59 -1.84 25.09 6.26
N LEU A 60 -2.05 26.28 6.79
CA LEU A 60 -1.28 26.86 7.89
C LEU A 60 -2.02 26.66 9.22
N GLY A 61 -1.36 26.08 10.21
CA GLY A 61 -1.88 25.90 11.57
C GLY A 61 -0.89 26.33 12.64
N ILE A 62 -1.41 26.88 13.74
CA ILE A 62 -0.61 27.21 14.93
C ILE A 62 -0.76 26.07 15.94
N THR A 63 0.35 25.48 16.37
CA THR A 63 0.38 24.40 17.36
C THR A 63 0.37 24.91 18.79
N GLY A 64 0.95 26.09 19.02
CA GLY A 64 1.43 26.50 20.33
C GLY A 64 2.83 25.93 20.61
N GLU A 65 3.43 26.42 21.69
CA GLU A 65 4.75 25.99 22.15
C GLU A 65 4.68 24.62 22.84
N GLY A 66 5.67 23.77 22.60
CA GLY A 66 5.80 22.48 23.28
C GLY A 66 5.41 21.27 22.44
N THR A 67 5.99 20.12 22.79
CA THR A 67 5.94 18.90 21.98
C THR A 67 4.59 18.19 22.02
N LYS A 68 3.83 18.30 23.12
CA LYS A 68 2.55 17.59 23.30
C LYS A 68 1.46 18.19 22.42
N GLU A 69 1.30 19.51 22.51
CA GLU A 69 0.37 20.29 21.70
C GLU A 69 0.70 20.14 20.21
N ALA A 70 1.98 20.27 19.85
CA ALA A 70 2.46 20.04 18.49
C ALA A 70 2.10 18.65 17.95
N ALA A 71 2.25 17.59 18.74
CA ALA A 71 1.86 16.24 18.33
C ALA A 71 0.35 16.11 18.07
N VAL A 72 -0.49 16.62 18.98
CA VAL A 72 -1.95 16.56 18.86
C VAL A 72 -2.45 17.35 17.65
N ILE A 73 -1.93 18.55 17.43
CA ILE A 73 -2.32 19.38 16.29
C ILE A 73 -1.81 18.79 14.98
N THR A 74 -0.61 18.20 14.95
CA THR A 74 -0.10 17.49 13.78
C THR A 74 -0.98 16.32 13.39
N GLU A 75 -1.34 15.45 14.34
CA GLU A 75 -2.21 14.30 14.09
C GLU A 75 -3.57 14.77 13.54
N ARG A 76 -4.17 15.78 14.19
CA ARG A 76 -5.45 16.36 13.75
C ARG A 76 -5.37 16.95 12.36
N ALA A 77 -4.29 17.67 12.04
CA ALA A 77 -4.09 18.24 10.71
C ALA A 77 -3.94 17.15 9.64
N ILE A 78 -3.22 16.07 9.95
CA ILE A 78 -3.06 14.94 9.04
C ILE A 78 -4.39 14.19 8.83
N GLU A 79 -5.12 13.91 9.90
CA GLU A 79 -6.43 13.25 9.81
C GLU A 79 -7.43 14.09 9.00
N THR A 80 -7.45 15.40 9.27
CA THR A 80 -8.38 16.33 8.62
C THR A 80 -8.04 16.48 7.15
N PHE A 81 -6.78 16.81 6.81
CA PHE A 81 -6.43 17.27 5.47
C PHE A 81 -5.76 16.22 4.59
N ARG A 82 -5.25 15.12 5.17
CA ARG A 82 -4.48 14.06 4.49
C ARG A 82 -3.40 14.63 3.57
N PRO A 83 -2.47 15.45 4.10
CA PRO A 83 -1.49 16.16 3.29
C PRO A 83 -0.45 15.23 2.68
N ALA A 84 0.18 15.68 1.60
CA ALA A 84 1.34 15.01 1.00
C ALA A 84 2.62 15.19 1.82
N ALA A 85 2.67 16.22 2.68
CA ALA A 85 3.75 16.50 3.62
C ALA A 85 3.31 17.45 4.74
N VAL A 86 3.99 17.39 5.88
CA VAL A 86 3.91 18.36 6.98
C VAL A 86 5.25 19.07 7.13
N LEU A 87 5.26 20.40 7.09
CA LEU A 87 6.44 21.20 7.39
C LEU A 87 6.24 21.89 8.73
N LEU A 88 7.23 21.79 9.62
CA LEU A 88 7.31 22.62 10.81
C LEU A 88 8.19 23.81 10.50
N VAL A 89 7.62 25.01 10.57
CA VAL A 89 8.30 26.26 10.20
C VAL A 89 8.26 27.20 11.40
N GLY A 90 9.40 27.78 11.74
CA GLY A 90 9.46 28.74 12.83
C GLY A 90 10.90 29.10 13.20
N VAL A 91 11.10 29.53 14.44
CA VAL A 91 12.42 29.94 14.95
C VAL A 91 13.06 28.89 15.85
N ALA A 92 14.37 29.02 16.08
CA ALA A 92 15.14 28.20 17.00
C ALA A 92 16.34 28.99 17.56
N GLY A 93 16.89 28.53 18.69
CA GLY A 93 18.14 29.05 19.25
C GLY A 93 19.35 28.28 18.72
N ALA A 94 20.45 28.97 18.44
CA ALA A 94 21.70 28.32 18.00
C ALA A 94 22.45 27.69 19.19
N LEU A 95 22.83 26.42 19.04
CA LEU A 95 23.68 25.69 19.99
C LEU A 95 25.18 25.80 19.68
N LYS A 96 25.55 26.14 18.43
CA LYS A 96 26.94 26.22 17.97
C LYS A 96 27.23 27.58 17.36
N ASP A 97 28.45 28.08 17.54
CA ASP A 97 28.87 29.40 17.03
C ASP A 97 29.01 29.45 15.50
N SER A 98 29.07 28.29 14.85
CA SER A 98 29.06 28.18 13.40
C SER A 98 27.72 28.52 12.75
N VAL A 99 26.64 28.68 13.54
CA VAL A 99 25.30 29.03 13.07
C VAL A 99 24.95 30.45 13.54
N GLY A 100 24.76 31.35 12.58
CA GLY A 100 24.52 32.77 12.83
C GLY A 100 23.04 33.12 13.01
N LEU A 101 22.76 34.32 13.52
CA LEU A 101 21.39 34.84 13.61
C LEU A 101 20.83 35.09 12.20
N GLY A 102 19.62 34.61 11.93
CA GLY A 102 18.98 34.65 10.62
C GLY A 102 19.34 33.49 9.71
N ASP A 103 20.33 32.65 10.06
CA ASP A 103 20.61 31.41 9.34
C ASP A 103 19.39 30.48 9.37
N VAL A 104 19.26 29.64 8.35
CA VAL A 104 18.20 28.62 8.28
C VAL A 104 18.82 27.25 8.58
N VAL A 105 18.23 26.52 9.52
CA VAL A 105 18.56 25.14 9.81
C VAL A 105 17.44 24.23 9.31
N VAL A 106 17.76 23.40 8.32
CA VAL A 106 16.93 22.31 7.85
C VAL A 106 17.26 21.08 8.68
N ALA A 107 16.30 20.63 9.48
CA ALA A 107 16.49 19.49 10.35
C ALA A 107 16.62 18.21 9.53
N LYS A 108 17.85 17.75 9.25
CA LYS A 108 18.05 16.39 8.68
C LYS A 108 17.59 15.30 9.65
N ARG A 109 17.52 15.65 10.95
CA ARG A 109 17.17 14.81 12.07
C ARG A 109 16.66 15.66 13.22
N VAL A 110 15.69 15.15 13.97
CA VAL A 110 15.18 15.76 15.20
C VAL A 110 15.46 14.83 16.37
N HIS A 111 16.18 15.33 17.38
CA HIS A 111 16.47 14.62 18.62
C HIS A 111 15.53 15.08 19.74
N CYS A 112 14.66 14.20 20.24
CA CYS A 112 13.93 14.45 21.47
C CYS A 112 14.85 14.20 22.67
N TYR A 113 15.33 15.27 23.28
CA TYR A 113 16.30 15.19 24.38
C TYR A 113 15.67 14.90 25.75
N SER A 114 14.35 15.07 25.89
CA SER A 114 13.64 15.01 27.17
C SER A 114 13.37 13.60 27.68
N GLY A 115 13.54 12.57 26.84
CA GLY A 115 13.35 11.17 27.23
C GLY A 115 14.55 10.61 28.00
N GLY A 116 14.33 10.02 29.17
CA GLY A 116 15.40 9.37 29.94
C GLY A 116 14.96 8.80 31.29
N LYS A 117 15.93 8.26 32.03
CA LYS A 117 15.76 7.79 33.41
C LYS A 117 16.59 8.67 34.34
N GLU A 118 15.94 9.32 35.28
CA GLU A 118 16.61 10.07 36.33
C GLU A 118 17.03 9.13 37.48
N THR A 119 18.27 9.28 37.95
CA THR A 119 18.80 8.65 39.17
C THR A 119 19.34 9.72 40.11
N ALA A 120 19.67 9.35 41.35
CA ALA A 120 20.26 10.27 42.32
C ALA A 120 21.59 10.90 41.85
N GLU A 121 22.28 10.26 40.90
CA GLU A 121 23.61 10.64 40.43
C GLU A 121 23.60 11.29 39.05
N THR A 122 22.68 10.89 38.17
CA THR A 122 22.69 11.35 36.77
C THR A 122 21.35 11.12 36.03
N PHE A 123 21.12 11.89 34.98
CA PHE A 123 20.06 11.63 34.01
C PHE A 123 20.58 10.75 32.87
N LYS A 124 20.07 9.52 32.79
CA LYS A 124 20.40 8.56 31.74
C LYS A 124 19.48 8.76 30.54
N SER A 125 19.94 9.53 29.56
CA SER A 125 19.16 9.85 28.36
C SER A 125 18.76 8.60 27.57
N ARG A 126 17.51 8.61 27.10
CA ARG A 126 16.91 7.62 26.20
C ARG A 126 16.21 8.36 25.06
N PRO A 127 16.95 9.11 24.24
CA PRO A 127 16.36 9.95 23.23
C PRO A 127 15.63 9.15 22.17
N ARG A 128 14.52 9.71 21.70
CA ARG A 128 13.94 9.32 20.42
C ARG A 128 14.42 10.28 19.35
N THR A 129 14.64 9.73 18.17
CA THR A 129 15.22 10.45 17.06
C THR A 129 14.42 10.12 15.80
N TRP A 130 14.12 11.15 15.01
CA TRP A 130 13.43 10.99 13.72
C TRP A 130 14.26 11.63 12.63
N ASP A 131 14.53 10.85 11.58
CA ASP A 131 15.15 11.38 10.37
C ASP A 131 14.13 12.13 9.51
N ALA A 132 14.60 13.14 8.80
CA ALA A 132 13.81 13.84 7.80
C ALA A 132 13.33 12.88 6.70
N ALA A 133 12.14 13.15 6.16
CA ALA A 133 11.68 12.44 4.97
C ALA A 133 12.67 12.66 3.81
N HIS A 134 13.30 11.58 3.34
CA HIS A 134 14.38 11.63 2.35
C HIS A 134 14.02 12.49 1.12
N ARG A 135 12.80 12.35 0.61
CA ARG A 135 12.32 13.10 -0.55
C ARG A 135 12.26 14.60 -0.33
N LEU A 136 11.84 15.05 0.85
CA LEU A 136 11.83 16.48 1.18
C LEU A 136 13.25 16.99 1.35
N LEU A 137 14.08 16.25 2.10
CA LEU A 137 15.49 16.61 2.34
C LEU A 137 16.31 16.69 1.04
N MET A 138 16.08 15.80 0.06
CA MET A 138 16.82 15.87 -1.20
C MET A 138 16.50 17.12 -2.01
N LEU A 139 15.26 17.62 -1.91
CA LEU A 139 14.87 18.85 -2.60
C LEU A 139 15.53 20.08 -2.00
N THR A 140 15.88 20.08 -0.70
CA THR A 140 16.42 21.27 -0.03
C THR A 140 17.85 21.61 -0.43
N TYR A 141 18.59 20.68 -1.04
CA TYR A 141 19.97 20.94 -1.50
C TYR A 141 20.06 21.78 -2.77
N ASP A 142 18.97 21.90 -3.53
CA ASP A 142 18.93 22.59 -4.83
C ASP A 142 17.63 23.42 -4.93
N LEU A 143 17.42 24.30 -3.95
CA LEU A 143 16.32 25.25 -3.97
C LEU A 143 16.79 26.62 -4.43
N ASP A 144 16.07 27.17 -5.39
CA ASP A 144 16.08 28.59 -5.69
C ASP A 144 15.09 29.28 -4.74
N VAL A 145 15.61 30.15 -3.87
CA VAL A 145 14.84 30.78 -2.79
C VAL A 145 14.87 32.29 -2.99
N ASP A 146 13.68 32.89 -3.05
CA ASP A 146 13.49 34.33 -3.06
C ASP A 146 13.57 34.85 -1.62
N TRP A 147 14.76 35.28 -1.22
CA TRP A 147 15.02 35.71 0.15
C TRP A 147 14.48 37.13 0.39
N PRO A 148 13.86 37.41 1.56
CA PRO A 148 13.37 38.75 1.88
C PRO A 148 14.48 39.82 1.94
N ASP A 149 15.66 39.41 2.42
CA ASP A 149 16.86 40.22 2.59
C ASP A 149 18.09 39.47 2.01
N GLU A 150 19.30 39.75 2.50
CA GLU A 150 20.52 39.02 2.11
C GLU A 150 20.38 37.51 2.37
N PRO A 151 20.74 36.65 1.38
CA PRO A 151 20.64 35.21 1.52
C PRO A 151 21.38 34.67 2.77
N PRO A 152 20.68 34.02 3.72
CA PRO A 152 21.30 33.43 4.88
C PRO A 152 22.04 32.14 4.54
N LYS A 153 22.89 31.65 5.45
CA LYS A 153 23.45 30.30 5.31
C LYS A 153 22.36 29.27 5.64
N VAL A 154 22.31 28.21 4.83
CA VAL A 154 21.40 27.08 5.03
C VAL A 154 22.19 25.88 5.55
N HIS A 155 21.85 25.41 6.75
CA HIS A 155 22.52 24.30 7.43
C HIS A 155 21.63 23.05 7.44
N HIS A 156 22.13 21.96 6.86
CA HIS A 156 21.46 20.64 6.91
C HIS A 156 22.00 19.82 8.08
N LYS A 157 21.47 20.06 9.27
CA LYS A 157 22.01 19.55 10.54
C LYS A 157 20.89 19.12 11.49
N PRO A 158 21.18 18.29 12.50
CA PRO A 158 20.21 17.89 13.50
C PRO A 158 19.77 19.06 14.38
N ILE A 159 18.54 18.98 14.88
CA ILE A 159 17.94 19.91 15.83
C ILE A 159 17.54 19.15 17.10
N ALA A 160 17.85 19.72 18.26
CA ALA A 160 17.40 19.23 19.56
C ALA A 160 16.00 19.80 19.89
N SER A 161 15.10 18.97 20.36
CA SER A 161 13.70 19.32 20.60
C SER A 161 13.20 18.83 21.96
N GLY A 162 12.53 19.71 22.72
CA GLY A 162 11.93 19.38 24.00
C GLY A 162 11.28 20.59 24.68
N ASP A 163 10.54 20.36 25.76
CA ASP A 163 9.67 21.37 26.38
C ASP A 163 10.41 22.38 27.29
N THR A 164 11.69 22.66 27.04
CA THR A 164 12.48 23.60 27.87
C THR A 164 13.16 24.65 27.01
N LEU A 165 12.82 25.91 27.26
CA LEU A 165 13.52 27.03 26.66
C LEU A 165 14.94 27.16 27.25
N LEU A 166 15.96 26.99 26.42
CA LEU A 166 17.35 27.15 26.84
C LEU A 166 17.76 28.63 26.79
N THR A 167 18.09 29.19 27.95
CA THR A 167 18.48 30.62 28.11
C THR A 167 19.90 30.81 28.64
N SER A 168 20.66 29.74 28.84
CA SER A 168 22.07 29.82 29.25
C SER A 168 22.85 28.61 28.76
N ARG A 169 23.99 28.87 28.10
CA ARG A 169 24.93 27.84 27.64
C ARG A 169 25.75 27.19 28.77
N ARG A 170 25.59 27.65 30.02
CA ARG A 170 26.30 27.13 31.19
C ARG A 170 25.45 26.20 32.05
N GLY A 171 24.17 26.05 31.73
CA GLY A 171 23.24 25.25 32.52
C GLY A 171 23.38 23.74 32.29
N PRO A 172 22.81 22.89 33.18
CA PRO A 172 22.81 21.44 33.02
C PRO A 172 22.23 20.94 31.69
N LEU A 173 21.21 21.61 31.15
CA LEU A 173 20.63 21.26 29.85
C LEU A 173 21.63 21.49 28.71
N ALA A 174 22.33 22.64 28.69
CA ALA A 174 23.36 22.92 27.69
C ALA A 174 24.49 21.88 27.74
N ALA A 175 24.98 21.56 28.95
CA ALA A 175 26.00 20.53 29.13
C ALA A 175 25.53 19.15 28.63
N MET A 176 24.29 18.77 28.92
CA MET A 176 23.71 17.51 28.45
C MET A 176 23.56 17.47 26.93
N LEU A 177 23.14 18.57 26.31
CA LEU A 177 23.02 18.67 24.85
C LEU A 177 24.40 18.58 24.18
N ASP A 178 25.42 19.25 24.71
CA ASP A 178 26.78 19.15 24.20
C ASP A 178 27.38 17.74 24.38
N GLU A 179 27.14 17.08 25.51
CA GLU A 179 27.67 15.73 25.79
C GLU A 179 26.97 14.64 24.98
N ARG A 180 25.64 14.75 24.78
CA ARG A 180 24.81 13.63 24.28
C ARG A 180 24.24 13.85 22.88
N PHE A 181 24.22 15.09 22.41
CA PHE A 181 23.68 15.50 21.11
C PHE A 181 24.62 16.50 20.45
N GLU A 182 25.93 16.23 20.50
CA GLU A 182 27.00 17.11 20.00
C GLU A 182 26.75 17.59 18.56
N ASP A 183 26.14 16.74 17.73
CA ASP A 183 25.85 17.02 16.34
C ASP A 183 24.67 17.99 16.13
N ALA A 184 23.82 18.21 17.14
CA ALA A 184 22.73 19.17 17.09
C ALA A 184 23.25 20.62 17.10
N VAL A 185 22.75 21.42 16.14
CA VAL A 185 23.21 22.81 15.96
C VAL A 185 22.21 23.86 16.40
N ALA A 186 20.96 23.45 16.63
CA ALA A 186 19.88 24.32 17.09
C ALA A 186 18.97 23.60 18.08
N ILE A 187 18.24 24.39 18.88
CA ILE A 187 17.25 23.92 19.86
C ILE A 187 15.91 24.64 19.67
N GLU A 188 14.81 23.88 19.78
CA GLU A 188 13.43 24.35 19.70
C GLU A 188 12.49 23.45 20.54
N MET A 189 11.18 23.71 20.53
CA MET A 189 10.23 23.11 21.47
C MET A 189 9.12 22.26 20.85
N GLU A 190 9.01 22.13 19.52
CA GLU A 190 7.86 21.45 18.86
C GLU A 190 8.25 20.26 17.97
N GLY A 191 9.50 20.22 17.48
CA GLY A 191 9.97 19.33 16.43
C GLY A 191 9.73 17.85 16.73
N ALA A 192 10.00 17.42 17.96
CA ALA A 192 9.77 16.05 18.40
C ALA A 192 8.27 15.71 18.36
N GLY A 193 7.40 16.67 18.70
CA GLY A 193 5.95 16.53 18.66
C GLY A 193 5.42 16.36 17.23
N VAL A 194 5.84 17.25 16.33
CA VAL A 194 5.48 17.13 14.90
C VAL A 194 6.05 15.84 14.31
N ALA A 195 7.29 15.48 14.62
CA ALA A 195 7.93 14.28 14.12
C ALA A 195 7.20 13.00 14.54
N ILE A 196 6.81 12.86 15.82
CA ILE A 196 6.04 11.68 16.25
C ILE A 196 4.63 11.67 15.66
N GLY A 197 3.95 12.82 15.59
CA GLY A 197 2.62 12.93 15.00
C GLY A 197 2.61 12.51 13.52
N ALA A 198 3.62 12.95 12.75
CA ALA A 198 3.78 12.56 11.37
C ALA A 198 4.21 11.09 11.20
N HIS A 199 5.12 10.60 12.04
CA HIS A 199 5.62 9.23 12.02
C HIS A 199 4.49 8.21 12.25
N LEU A 200 3.61 8.45 13.23
CA LEU A 200 2.46 7.57 13.53
C LEU A 200 1.43 7.53 12.40
N ARG A 201 1.45 8.50 11.48
CA ARG A 201 0.56 8.60 10.34
C ARG A 201 1.27 8.37 9.00
N GLU A 202 2.51 7.87 9.04
CA GLU A 202 3.36 7.60 7.87
C GLU A 202 3.42 8.78 6.88
N THR A 203 3.36 10.01 7.39
CA THR A 203 3.32 11.22 6.57
C THR A 203 4.71 11.84 6.51
N ASN A 204 5.14 12.24 5.31
CA ASN A 204 6.43 12.92 5.14
C ASN A 204 6.48 14.21 5.96
N ALA A 205 7.53 14.41 6.75
CA ALA A 205 7.72 15.62 7.52
C ALA A 205 9.15 16.15 7.49
N LEU A 206 9.28 17.47 7.67
CA LEU A 206 10.56 18.17 7.75
C LEU A 206 10.40 19.43 8.63
N ALA A 207 11.38 19.69 9.50
CA ALA A 207 11.45 20.94 10.26
C ALA A 207 12.45 21.92 9.63
N ILE A 208 12.04 23.18 9.52
CA ILE A 208 12.80 24.29 8.93
C ILE A 208 12.77 25.41 9.96
N ARG A 209 13.93 25.75 10.53
CA ARG A 209 14.03 26.72 11.61
C ARG A 209 14.97 27.86 11.26
N GLY A 210 14.52 29.10 11.42
CA GLY A 210 15.38 30.27 11.37
C GLY A 210 15.99 30.54 12.74
N ILE A 211 17.26 30.95 12.80
CA ILE A 211 17.92 31.19 14.08
C ILE A 211 17.61 32.59 14.62
N SER A 212 16.86 32.68 15.72
CA SER A 212 16.45 33.94 16.38
C SER A 212 17.44 34.43 17.42
N ASP A 213 18.09 33.51 18.14
CA ASP A 213 18.96 33.79 19.28
C ASP A 213 20.06 32.74 19.43
N ARG A 214 20.96 32.93 20.42
CA ARG A 214 22.11 32.05 20.68
C ARG A 214 21.90 31.07 21.84
N ALA A 215 20.67 30.91 22.32
CA ALA A 215 20.32 30.13 23.51
C ALA A 215 21.16 30.50 24.74
N ASP A 216 21.46 31.80 24.88
CA ASP A 216 22.30 32.37 25.93
C ASP A 216 21.59 33.51 26.68
N GLU A 217 22.29 34.09 27.65
CA GLU A 217 21.77 35.10 28.57
C GLU A 217 21.43 36.44 27.86
N HIS A 218 21.79 36.60 26.58
CA HIS A 218 21.59 37.82 25.81
C HIS A 218 20.32 37.80 24.93
N LYS A 219 19.46 36.77 25.07
CA LYS A 219 18.23 36.62 24.28
C LYS A 219 17.36 37.89 24.22
N GLN A 220 17.12 38.56 25.36
CA GLN A 220 16.26 39.76 25.42
C GLN A 220 16.79 40.92 24.56
N ALA A 221 18.10 41.04 24.39
CA ALA A 221 18.69 42.08 23.54
C ALA A 221 18.60 41.73 22.05
N ALA A 222 18.64 40.43 21.71
CA ALA A 222 18.44 39.96 20.34
C ALA A 222 16.99 40.17 19.88
N ASP A 223 16.01 39.83 20.74
CA ASP A 223 14.58 39.99 20.46
C ASP A 223 14.21 41.46 20.20
N ALA A 224 14.77 42.40 20.97
CA ALA A 224 14.58 43.84 20.75
C ALA A 224 15.18 44.36 19.42
N GLY A 225 16.07 43.60 18.79
CA GLY A 225 16.74 43.92 17.52
C GLY A 225 16.05 43.36 16.27
N GLY A 226 14.88 42.72 16.40
CA GLY A 226 14.13 42.18 15.26
C GLY A 226 14.68 40.87 14.68
N SER A 227 15.54 40.17 15.42
CA SER A 227 16.16 38.92 14.95
C SER A 227 15.14 37.79 14.77
N GLN A 228 14.08 37.78 15.59
CA GLN A 228 13.03 36.76 15.55
C GLN A 228 12.17 36.90 14.29
N GLU A 229 11.79 38.12 13.90
CA GLU A 229 11.06 38.41 12.67
C GLU A 229 11.87 38.02 11.44
N ARG A 230 13.16 38.39 11.41
CA ARG A 230 14.05 38.00 10.31
C ARG A 230 14.22 36.48 10.21
N ALA A 231 14.41 35.81 11.34
CA ALA A 231 14.52 34.35 11.39
C ALA A 231 13.24 33.67 10.87
N ALA A 232 12.06 34.13 11.32
CA ALA A 232 10.78 33.61 10.87
C ALA A 232 10.55 33.86 9.36
N ALA A 233 10.91 35.05 8.86
CA ALA A 233 10.79 35.40 7.45
C ALA A 233 11.69 34.51 6.56
N ASN A 234 12.94 34.29 6.96
CA ASN A 234 13.87 33.41 6.24
C ASN A 234 13.39 31.94 6.24
N ALA A 235 12.91 31.43 7.39
CA ALA A 235 12.36 30.08 7.46
C ALA A 235 11.12 29.91 6.58
N ALA A 236 10.23 30.91 6.56
CA ALA A 236 9.03 30.93 5.73
C ALA A 236 9.36 30.96 4.23
N ALA A 237 10.30 31.82 3.81
CA ALA A 237 10.74 31.91 2.41
C ALA A 237 11.32 30.56 1.92
N PHE A 238 12.18 29.94 2.72
CA PHE A 238 12.74 28.62 2.41
C PHE A 238 11.66 27.53 2.33
N ALA A 239 10.70 27.52 3.26
CA ALA A 239 9.59 26.56 3.25
C ALA A 239 8.70 26.72 2.02
N VAL A 240 8.41 27.95 1.59
CA VAL A 240 7.62 28.22 0.37
C VAL A 240 8.33 27.71 -0.88
N ALA A 241 9.65 27.94 -1.00
CA ALA A 241 10.45 27.40 -2.10
C ALA A 241 10.42 25.85 -2.11
N LEU A 242 10.56 25.22 -0.95
CA LEU A 242 10.47 23.76 -0.82
C LEU A 242 9.07 23.24 -1.23
N ILE A 243 7.99 23.90 -0.82
CA ILE A 243 6.63 23.52 -1.20
C ILE A 243 6.48 23.58 -2.72
N ALA A 244 6.98 24.64 -3.37
CA ALA A 244 6.95 24.80 -4.82
C ALA A 244 7.70 23.66 -5.53
N ALA A 245 8.93 23.36 -5.09
CA ALA A 245 9.74 22.26 -5.63
C ALA A 245 9.06 20.90 -5.43
N TYR A 246 8.53 20.64 -4.23
CA TYR A 246 7.85 19.40 -3.91
C TYR A 246 6.60 19.20 -4.77
N ALA A 247 5.78 20.24 -4.92
CA ALA A 247 4.61 20.24 -5.78
C ALA A 247 4.94 19.91 -7.26
N ALA A 248 6.07 20.41 -7.77
CA ALA A 248 6.54 20.07 -9.11
C ALA A 248 6.89 18.58 -9.24
N THR A 249 7.44 17.95 -8.20
CA THR A 249 7.71 16.50 -8.21
C THR A 249 6.43 15.67 -8.17
N LEU A 250 5.40 16.11 -7.45
CA LEU A 250 4.10 15.41 -7.41
C LEU A 250 3.46 15.37 -8.80
N LYS A 251 3.59 16.46 -9.59
CA LYS A 251 3.16 16.48 -11.00
C LYS A 251 3.92 15.50 -11.89
N LYS A 252 5.24 15.33 -11.69
CA LYS A 252 6.06 14.40 -12.49
C LYS A 252 5.74 12.94 -12.17
N VAL A 253 5.52 12.60 -10.90
CA VAL A 253 5.09 11.24 -10.51
C VAL A 253 3.71 10.90 -11.07
N LYS A 254 2.75 11.85 -11.08
CA LYS A 254 1.44 11.65 -11.74
C LYS A 254 1.54 11.50 -13.27
N LYS A 255 2.61 11.99 -13.91
CA LYS A 255 2.82 11.90 -15.37
C LYS A 255 3.65 10.68 -15.80
N ALA A 256 4.49 10.13 -14.94
CA ALA A 256 5.15 8.87 -15.20
C ALA A 256 4.10 7.76 -15.11
N LYS A 257 3.50 7.40 -16.24
CA LYS A 257 2.67 6.19 -16.30
C LYS A 257 3.55 5.03 -15.83
N PRO A 258 3.14 4.27 -14.79
CA PRO A 258 3.81 3.02 -14.51
C PRO A 258 3.82 2.24 -15.82
N VAL A 259 5.00 1.81 -16.27
CA VAL A 259 5.07 0.92 -17.44
C VAL A 259 4.18 -0.27 -17.06
N PRO A 260 3.10 -0.56 -17.81
CA PRO A 260 2.29 -1.72 -17.54
C PRO A 260 3.21 -2.94 -17.55
N GLY A 261 2.96 -3.92 -16.68
CA GLY A 261 3.65 -5.18 -16.86
C GLY A 261 3.24 -5.73 -18.23
N HIS A 262 4.12 -6.48 -18.87
CA HIS A 262 3.85 -6.97 -20.21
C HIS A 262 4.13 -8.46 -20.30
N PRO A 263 3.37 -9.19 -21.14
CA PRO A 263 3.69 -10.57 -21.37
C PRO A 263 4.98 -10.62 -22.21
N GLY A 264 5.88 -11.54 -21.89
CA GLY A 264 6.99 -11.87 -22.75
C GLY A 264 6.56 -12.76 -23.93
N GLY A 265 7.54 -13.40 -24.56
CA GLY A 265 7.31 -14.33 -25.67
C GLY A 265 6.38 -15.49 -25.28
N GLU A 266 5.58 -15.95 -26.24
CA GLU A 266 4.71 -17.11 -26.03
C GLU A 266 5.54 -18.39 -25.90
N ILE A 267 5.36 -19.10 -24.78
CA ILE A 267 6.04 -20.36 -24.45
C ILE A 267 5.19 -21.55 -24.91
N LEU A 268 3.87 -21.42 -24.82
CA LEU A 268 2.92 -22.45 -25.26
C LEU A 268 1.72 -21.80 -25.95
N ALA A 269 1.30 -22.39 -27.06
CA ALA A 269 -0.01 -22.18 -27.68
C ALA A 269 -0.59 -23.50 -28.15
N ALA A 270 -1.68 -23.92 -27.53
CA ALA A 270 -2.37 -25.16 -27.88
C ALA A 270 -3.87 -24.90 -27.99
N ARG A 271 -4.57 -25.72 -28.77
CA ARG A 271 -6.02 -25.61 -28.94
C ARG A 271 -6.73 -26.88 -28.50
N LEU A 272 -7.67 -26.75 -27.58
CA LEU A 272 -8.59 -27.80 -27.14
C LEU A 272 -9.78 -27.95 -28.11
N ALA A 273 -10.48 -29.08 -28.03
CA ALA A 273 -11.66 -29.37 -28.87
C ALA A 273 -12.94 -28.57 -28.47
N GLY A 274 -12.83 -27.57 -27.61
CA GLY A 274 -13.94 -26.73 -27.16
C GLY A 274 -13.48 -25.63 -26.21
N SER A 275 -14.42 -24.78 -25.75
CA SER A 275 -14.15 -23.69 -24.81
C SER A 275 -13.39 -24.19 -23.59
N VAL A 276 -12.32 -23.48 -23.21
CA VAL A 276 -11.55 -23.79 -22.01
C VAL A 276 -12.44 -23.59 -20.78
N THR A 277 -12.52 -24.61 -19.94
CA THR A 277 -13.36 -24.67 -18.74
C THR A 277 -12.56 -24.64 -17.45
N SER A 278 -11.30 -25.08 -17.50
CA SER A 278 -10.38 -25.14 -16.36
C SER A 278 -8.95 -25.00 -16.84
N LEU A 279 -8.12 -24.30 -16.06
CA LEU A 279 -6.72 -24.08 -16.34
C LEU A 279 -5.99 -24.01 -15.00
N CYS A 280 -4.90 -24.77 -14.83
CA CYS A 280 -4.06 -24.71 -13.63
C CYS A 280 -2.62 -25.08 -13.96
N PHE A 281 -1.69 -24.58 -13.15
CA PHE A 281 -0.32 -25.06 -13.15
C PHE A 281 -0.22 -26.28 -12.23
N GLY A 282 0.59 -27.26 -12.63
CA GLY A 282 0.79 -28.49 -11.89
C GLY A 282 2.27 -28.77 -11.62
N PRO A 283 2.55 -29.95 -11.02
CA PRO A 283 3.91 -30.38 -10.69
C PRO A 283 4.86 -30.34 -11.89
N GLY A 284 6.14 -30.13 -11.65
CA GLY A 284 7.17 -30.22 -12.69
C GLY A 284 7.01 -29.18 -13.81
N ARG A 285 6.60 -27.94 -13.47
CA ARG A 285 6.33 -26.85 -14.43
C ARG A 285 5.38 -27.30 -15.54
N THR A 286 4.30 -27.98 -15.17
CA THR A 286 3.28 -28.40 -16.15
C THR A 286 2.10 -27.44 -16.17
N LEU A 287 1.43 -27.37 -17.32
CA LEU A 287 0.11 -26.75 -17.44
C LEU A 287 -0.92 -27.82 -17.72
N LEU A 288 -2.04 -27.80 -17.00
CA LEU A 288 -3.19 -28.65 -17.25
C LEU A 288 -4.37 -27.81 -17.71
N ALA A 289 -5.06 -28.26 -18.75
CA ALA A 289 -6.24 -27.58 -19.27
C ALA A 289 -7.36 -28.57 -19.59
N ALA A 290 -8.57 -28.18 -19.22
CA ALA A 290 -9.80 -28.89 -19.57
C ALA A 290 -10.69 -28.01 -20.45
N ALA A 291 -11.45 -28.65 -21.33
CA ALA A 291 -12.49 -28.00 -22.14
C ALA A 291 -13.88 -28.56 -21.78
N LEU A 292 -14.92 -28.01 -22.42
CA LEU A 292 -16.31 -28.52 -22.30
C LEU A 292 -16.42 -30.01 -22.68
N SER A 293 -15.52 -30.49 -23.54
CA SER A 293 -15.46 -31.87 -24.02
C SER A 293 -14.02 -32.30 -24.26
N GLY A 294 -13.78 -33.61 -24.20
CA GLY A 294 -12.46 -34.21 -24.40
C GLY A 294 -11.70 -34.43 -23.08
N PRO A 295 -10.52 -35.04 -23.14
CA PRO A 295 -9.73 -35.32 -21.96
C PRO A 295 -9.06 -34.05 -21.42
N ILE A 296 -8.54 -34.12 -20.20
CA ILE A 296 -7.68 -33.06 -19.65
C ILE A 296 -6.33 -33.19 -20.34
N ARG A 297 -5.91 -32.13 -21.03
CA ARG A 297 -4.61 -32.07 -21.71
C ARG A 297 -3.58 -31.42 -20.81
N ARG A 298 -2.32 -31.77 -21.01
CA ARG A 298 -1.22 -31.36 -20.16
C ARG A 298 0.06 -31.17 -20.95
N TRP A 299 0.84 -30.16 -20.58
CA TRP A 299 2.10 -29.83 -21.24
C TRP A 299 3.18 -29.57 -20.22
N ARG A 300 4.41 -30.01 -20.53
CA ARG A 300 5.61 -29.54 -19.82
C ARG A 300 6.00 -28.19 -20.41
N LEU A 301 6.21 -27.19 -19.56
CA LEU A 301 6.43 -25.82 -20.00
C LEU A 301 7.90 -25.50 -20.32
N ASP A 302 8.83 -26.40 -19.97
CA ASP A 302 10.25 -26.23 -20.25
C ASP A 302 10.58 -26.42 -21.74
N ASP A 303 9.87 -27.32 -22.41
CA ASP A 303 10.07 -27.69 -23.82
C ASP A 303 8.79 -27.59 -24.66
N GLY A 304 7.62 -27.41 -24.02
CA GLY A 304 6.32 -27.38 -24.69
C GLY A 304 5.77 -28.76 -25.05
N GLU A 305 6.40 -29.85 -24.59
CA GLU A 305 5.97 -31.22 -24.89
C GLU A 305 4.58 -31.48 -24.30
N GLU A 306 3.69 -32.03 -25.12
CA GLU A 306 2.40 -32.53 -24.65
C GLU A 306 2.56 -33.89 -23.98
N LEU A 307 2.13 -33.97 -22.72
CA LEU A 307 2.16 -35.20 -21.92
C LEU A 307 0.87 -36.01 -22.13
N PRO A 308 0.86 -37.32 -21.81
CA PRO A 308 -0.32 -38.16 -21.96
C PRO A 308 -1.57 -37.57 -21.28
N PRO A 309 -2.72 -37.50 -21.96
CA PRO A 309 -3.90 -36.84 -21.42
C PRO A 309 -4.55 -37.65 -20.29
N ILE A 310 -5.25 -36.97 -19.37
CA ILE A 310 -6.04 -37.63 -18.33
C ILE A 310 -7.48 -37.82 -18.86
N HIS A 311 -7.89 -39.07 -18.94
CA HIS A 311 -9.25 -39.45 -19.35
C HIS A 311 -10.19 -39.47 -18.13
N THR A 312 -11.37 -38.86 -18.30
CA THR A 312 -12.45 -38.86 -17.30
C THR A 312 -13.62 -39.72 -17.77
N ALA A 313 -14.38 -40.29 -16.84
CA ALA A 313 -15.37 -41.34 -17.10
C ALA A 313 -16.79 -40.82 -17.42
N THR A 314 -17.12 -39.54 -17.19
CA THR A 314 -18.54 -39.14 -17.14
C THR A 314 -19.10 -38.38 -18.36
N TRP A 315 -20.31 -38.83 -18.72
CA TRP A 315 -21.30 -38.33 -19.66
C TRP A 315 -22.31 -37.44 -18.89
N MET A 316 -22.17 -36.10 -18.90
CA MET A 316 -23.11 -35.14 -18.26
C MET A 316 -23.04 -33.74 -18.94
N PRO A 317 -24.05 -32.86 -18.77
CA PRO A 317 -24.35 -31.82 -19.75
C PRO A 317 -23.23 -30.78 -19.95
N PRO A 318 -23.10 -30.23 -21.17
CA PRO A 318 -21.99 -29.36 -21.57
C PRO A 318 -21.83 -28.09 -20.75
N ARG A 319 -22.79 -27.69 -19.90
CA ARG A 319 -22.74 -26.42 -19.17
C ARG A 319 -21.66 -26.33 -18.09
N TYR A 320 -21.20 -27.45 -17.53
CA TYR A 320 -20.27 -27.41 -16.39
C TYR A 320 -18.87 -27.94 -16.71
N GLY A 321 -18.73 -28.90 -17.64
CA GLY A 321 -17.44 -29.44 -18.10
C GLY A 321 -16.58 -30.09 -17.01
N VAL A 322 -15.46 -30.72 -17.41
CA VAL A 322 -14.46 -31.24 -16.47
C VAL A 322 -13.74 -30.07 -15.79
N ARG A 323 -13.44 -30.18 -14.49
CA ARG A 323 -12.56 -29.25 -13.76
C ARG A 323 -11.32 -29.99 -13.30
N VAL A 324 -10.19 -29.31 -13.41
CA VAL A 324 -8.88 -29.77 -12.95
C VAL A 324 -8.23 -28.67 -12.11
N ALA A 325 -7.61 -29.07 -11.02
CA ALA A 325 -6.70 -28.25 -10.25
C ALA A 325 -5.52 -29.09 -9.78
N ALA A 326 -4.41 -28.42 -9.54
CA ALA A 326 -3.14 -28.99 -9.15
C ALA A 326 -2.30 -27.88 -8.52
N SER A 327 -1.24 -28.26 -7.80
CA SER A 327 -0.22 -27.32 -7.35
C SER A 327 1.04 -27.39 -8.17
N PRO A 328 1.68 -26.25 -8.43
CA PRO A 328 3.08 -26.18 -8.87
C PRO A 328 4.05 -26.86 -7.89
N GLY A 329 3.73 -26.84 -6.59
CA GLY A 329 4.57 -27.38 -5.51
C GLY A 329 4.63 -28.90 -5.45
N GLY A 330 3.86 -29.63 -6.27
CA GLY A 330 3.82 -31.09 -6.30
C GLY A 330 2.44 -31.66 -5.97
N GLY A 331 2.39 -32.98 -5.72
CA GLY A 331 1.18 -33.65 -5.24
C GLY A 331 0.18 -34.06 -6.32
N PRO A 332 -0.97 -34.61 -5.91
CA PRO A 332 -1.93 -35.18 -6.82
C PRO A 332 -2.64 -34.11 -7.65
N VAL A 333 -3.01 -34.47 -8.86
CA VAL A 333 -3.95 -33.70 -9.69
C VAL A 333 -5.34 -34.06 -9.27
N VAL A 334 -6.11 -33.06 -8.87
CA VAL A 334 -7.47 -33.28 -8.42
C VAL A 334 -8.43 -32.95 -9.56
N VAL A 335 -9.30 -33.91 -9.86
CA VAL A 335 -10.25 -33.84 -10.96
C VAL A 335 -11.66 -33.94 -10.41
N ARG A 336 -12.50 -33.01 -10.86
CA ARG A 336 -13.95 -33.14 -10.74
C ARG A 336 -14.52 -33.72 -12.03
N ASP A 337 -15.05 -34.92 -11.90
CA ASP A 337 -15.71 -35.64 -12.98
C ASP A 337 -17.19 -35.85 -12.60
N GLY A 338 -18.06 -35.01 -13.17
CA GLY A 338 -19.46 -34.91 -12.76
C GLY A 338 -19.62 -34.49 -11.30
N TYR A 339 -20.13 -35.39 -10.47
CA TYR A 339 -20.30 -35.20 -9.02
C TYR A 339 -19.20 -35.84 -8.19
N ARG A 340 -18.19 -36.50 -8.79
CA ARG A 340 -17.11 -37.15 -8.02
C ARG A 340 -15.86 -36.28 -8.04
N LEU A 341 -15.22 -36.18 -6.87
CA LEU A 341 -13.92 -35.55 -6.69
C LEU A 341 -12.88 -36.64 -6.45
N ARG A 342 -11.83 -36.65 -7.26
CA ARG A 342 -10.77 -37.64 -7.18
C ARG A 342 -9.41 -36.96 -7.24
N ALA A 343 -8.51 -37.38 -6.37
CA ALA A 343 -7.08 -37.08 -6.48
C ALA A 343 -6.41 -38.20 -7.30
N LEU A 344 -5.66 -37.80 -8.32
CA LEU A 344 -4.97 -38.68 -9.27
C LEU A 344 -3.46 -38.41 -9.15
N GLN A 345 -2.64 -39.46 -9.18
CA GLN A 345 -1.19 -39.32 -9.38
C GLN A 345 -0.90 -39.51 -10.87
N PRO A 346 -0.68 -38.43 -11.63
CA PRO A 346 -0.66 -38.55 -13.08
C PRO A 346 0.55 -39.29 -13.64
N ASP A 347 1.66 -39.23 -12.90
CA ASP A 347 2.92 -39.88 -13.27
C ASP A 347 2.95 -41.34 -12.77
N GLU A 348 1.92 -41.76 -12.04
CA GLU A 348 1.69 -43.13 -11.57
C GLU A 348 0.29 -43.60 -12.01
N PRO A 349 0.05 -43.80 -13.32
CA PRO A 349 -1.29 -44.10 -13.85
C PRO A 349 -1.89 -45.42 -13.32
N ASP A 350 -1.05 -46.34 -12.84
CA ASP A 350 -1.45 -47.59 -12.20
C ASP A 350 -1.89 -47.40 -10.74
N HIS A 351 -1.59 -46.24 -10.13
CA HIS A 351 -2.05 -45.94 -8.77
C HIS A 351 -3.54 -45.60 -8.80
N PRO A 352 -4.38 -46.29 -8.00
CA PRO A 352 -5.81 -46.02 -8.00
C PRO A 352 -6.10 -44.58 -7.53
N PRO A 353 -7.09 -43.90 -8.14
CA PRO A 353 -7.55 -42.59 -7.70
C PRO A 353 -8.01 -42.59 -6.24
N VAL A 354 -7.62 -41.58 -5.46
CA VAL A 354 -8.16 -41.36 -4.11
C VAL A 354 -9.48 -40.61 -4.21
N GLU A 355 -10.57 -41.17 -3.69
CA GLU A 355 -11.88 -40.53 -3.68
C GLU A 355 -11.95 -39.50 -2.55
N LEU A 356 -12.02 -38.21 -2.90
CA LEU A 356 -12.12 -37.09 -1.94
C LEU A 356 -13.58 -36.82 -1.53
N GLY A 357 -14.52 -37.52 -2.16
CA GLY A 357 -15.95 -37.44 -1.91
C GLY A 357 -16.76 -37.04 -3.13
N SER A 358 -18.02 -36.67 -2.88
CA SER A 358 -18.93 -36.20 -3.91
C SER A 358 -19.35 -34.75 -3.68
N VAL A 359 -19.47 -34.04 -4.80
CA VAL A 359 -20.07 -32.71 -4.89
C VAL A 359 -21.59 -32.90 -4.82
N THR A 360 -22.24 -32.37 -3.79
CA THR A 360 -23.68 -32.57 -3.59
C THR A 360 -24.54 -31.68 -4.49
N TYR A 361 -23.99 -30.58 -5.00
CA TYR A 361 -24.71 -29.61 -5.83
C TYR A 361 -24.03 -29.35 -7.18
N PRO A 362 -24.78 -29.28 -8.30
CA PRO A 362 -24.21 -29.05 -9.64
C PRO A 362 -23.26 -27.85 -9.73
N GLY A 363 -23.49 -26.83 -8.87
CA GLY A 363 -22.80 -25.55 -8.88
C GLY A 363 -21.62 -25.39 -7.92
N GLU A 364 -20.92 -26.44 -7.46
CA GLU A 364 -19.61 -26.23 -6.80
C GLU A 364 -18.60 -25.68 -7.83
N LEU A 365 -18.60 -24.36 -8.01
CA LEU A 365 -18.09 -23.66 -9.19
C LEU A 365 -16.63 -23.19 -9.04
N TYR A 366 -16.20 -22.91 -7.82
CA TYR A 366 -14.85 -22.47 -7.51
C TYR A 366 -14.07 -23.64 -6.91
N PHE A 367 -13.05 -24.05 -7.66
CA PHE A 367 -12.18 -25.17 -7.35
C PHE A 367 -10.75 -24.68 -7.51
N ALA A 368 -10.06 -24.52 -6.39
CA ALA A 368 -8.62 -24.36 -6.35
C ALA A 368 -8.09 -25.50 -5.49
N SER A 369 -7.21 -26.32 -6.05
CA SER A 369 -6.48 -27.28 -5.25
C SER A 369 -5.01 -26.94 -5.32
N THR A 370 -4.35 -27.17 -4.20
CA THR A 370 -2.92 -27.27 -4.13
C THR A 370 -2.52 -28.74 -3.90
N ALA A 371 -1.24 -29.04 -3.66
CA ALA A 371 -0.73 -30.38 -3.40
C ALA A 371 -1.41 -30.94 -2.16
N SER A 372 -1.60 -30.07 -1.16
CA SER A 372 -2.05 -30.43 0.18
C SER A 372 -3.53 -30.16 0.41
N TYR A 373 -4.14 -29.23 -0.35
CA TYR A 373 -5.48 -28.73 -0.06
C TYR A 373 -6.40 -28.70 -1.27
N ALA A 374 -7.69 -28.89 -1.05
CA ALA A 374 -8.74 -28.62 -2.03
C ALA A 374 -9.73 -27.62 -1.42
N LEU A 375 -9.89 -26.46 -2.06
CA LEU A 375 -10.87 -25.46 -1.71
C LEU A 375 -12.09 -25.61 -2.62
N LEU A 376 -13.19 -26.05 -2.03
CA LEU A 376 -14.49 -26.25 -2.66
C LEU A 376 -15.42 -25.10 -2.26
N SER A 377 -16.27 -24.63 -3.18
CA SER A 377 -17.27 -23.62 -2.86
C SER A 377 -18.61 -23.93 -3.51
N TRP A 378 -19.71 -23.81 -2.76
CA TRP A 378 -21.08 -23.78 -3.29
C TRP A 378 -21.82 -22.58 -2.72
N ALA A 379 -22.34 -21.73 -3.62
CA ALA A 379 -22.96 -20.44 -3.26
C ALA A 379 -22.01 -19.61 -2.36
N THR A 380 -22.27 -19.56 -1.06
CA THR A 380 -21.47 -18.82 -0.07
C THR A 380 -20.77 -19.72 0.93
N ILE A 381 -20.85 -21.04 0.77
CA ILE A 381 -20.26 -22.02 1.68
C ILE A 381 -18.99 -22.55 1.04
N PHE A 382 -17.89 -22.47 1.77
CA PHE A 382 -16.58 -22.96 1.36
C PHE A 382 -16.11 -24.07 2.29
N ARG A 383 -15.41 -25.06 1.72
CA ARG A 383 -14.76 -26.13 2.45
C ARG A 383 -13.31 -26.27 2.00
N LEU A 384 -12.39 -26.19 2.95
CA LEU A 384 -11.00 -26.56 2.76
C LEU A 384 -10.83 -28.02 3.16
N ARG A 385 -10.40 -28.87 2.24
CA ARG A 385 -10.14 -30.30 2.46
C ARG A 385 -8.67 -30.64 2.32
N SER A 386 -8.23 -31.66 3.05
CA SER A 386 -6.95 -32.33 2.79
C SER A 386 -7.07 -33.19 1.53
N THR A 387 -6.15 -33.03 0.58
CA THR A 387 -6.07 -33.91 -0.62
C THR A 387 -5.54 -35.30 -0.28
N ALA A 388 -4.75 -35.43 0.79
CA ALA A 388 -4.18 -36.69 1.22
C ALA A 388 -5.21 -37.60 1.90
N THR A 389 -6.10 -37.03 2.70
CA THR A 389 -7.06 -37.80 3.53
C THR A 389 -8.52 -37.61 3.14
N GLY A 390 -8.84 -36.61 2.31
CA GLY A 390 -10.22 -36.22 1.99
C GLY A 390 -10.96 -35.50 3.13
N ALA A 391 -10.33 -35.33 4.30
CA ALA A 391 -10.96 -34.74 5.48
C ALA A 391 -11.23 -33.24 5.31
N ASP A 392 -12.38 -32.77 5.78
CA ASP A 392 -12.72 -31.35 5.89
C ASP A 392 -11.89 -30.71 7.04
N LEU A 393 -10.98 -29.78 6.70
CA LEU A 393 -10.13 -29.05 7.64
C LEU A 393 -10.79 -27.75 8.13
N LEU A 394 -11.54 -27.08 7.25
CA LEU A 394 -12.24 -25.85 7.58
C LEU A 394 -13.51 -25.73 6.74
N SER A 395 -14.62 -25.37 7.37
CA SER A 395 -15.88 -25.03 6.69
C SER A 395 -16.32 -23.63 7.11
N PHE A 396 -16.64 -22.76 6.15
CA PHE A 396 -16.95 -21.37 6.44
C PHE A 396 -17.90 -20.74 5.42
N THR A 397 -18.62 -19.71 5.87
CA THR A 397 -19.45 -18.89 5.01
C THR A 397 -18.69 -17.62 4.62
N ALA A 398 -18.52 -17.38 3.32
CA ALA A 398 -17.76 -16.27 2.78
C ALA A 398 -18.34 -15.76 1.46
N VAL A 399 -17.94 -14.54 1.07
CA VAL A 399 -18.21 -13.97 -0.25
C VAL A 399 -17.18 -14.49 -1.27
N ALA A 400 -15.93 -14.62 -0.85
CA ALA A 400 -14.83 -15.11 -1.67
C ALA A 400 -13.73 -15.75 -0.81
N ALA A 401 -12.95 -16.64 -1.41
CA ALA A 401 -11.77 -17.23 -0.80
C ALA A 401 -10.69 -17.44 -1.86
N SER A 402 -9.42 -17.33 -1.45
CA SER A 402 -8.26 -17.57 -2.31
C SER A 402 -7.19 -18.31 -1.52
N ILE A 403 -6.54 -19.28 -2.15
CA ILE A 403 -5.34 -19.95 -1.64
C ILE A 403 -4.14 -19.48 -2.46
N SER A 404 -2.98 -19.26 -1.82
CA SER A 404 -1.74 -18.93 -2.51
C SER A 404 -1.21 -20.15 -3.26
N ALA A 405 -0.42 -19.91 -4.31
CA ALA A 405 0.10 -20.99 -5.16
C ALA A 405 1.16 -21.84 -4.45
N ASP A 406 1.89 -21.25 -3.50
CA ASP A 406 2.82 -21.93 -2.58
C ASP A 406 2.13 -22.64 -1.41
N GLU A 407 0.79 -22.61 -1.37
CA GLU A 407 -0.06 -23.28 -0.37
C GLU A 407 0.14 -22.80 1.07
N SER A 408 0.84 -21.69 1.28
CA SER A 408 1.17 -21.19 2.62
C SER A 408 0.03 -20.39 3.26
N THR A 409 -0.88 -19.85 2.43
CA THR A 409 -1.81 -18.81 2.84
C THR A 409 -3.20 -19.02 2.25
N LEU A 410 -4.23 -18.89 3.08
CA LEU A 410 -5.64 -18.86 2.71
C LEU A 410 -6.26 -17.53 3.15
N ALA A 411 -6.83 -16.80 2.20
CA ALA A 411 -7.60 -15.59 2.46
C ALA A 411 -9.10 -15.88 2.34
N VAL A 412 -9.89 -15.40 3.31
CA VAL A 412 -11.33 -15.63 3.41
C VAL A 412 -12.06 -14.32 3.64
N ALA A 413 -12.81 -13.85 2.64
CA ALA A 413 -13.64 -12.66 2.76
C ALA A 413 -14.98 -12.96 3.43
N LYS A 414 -15.08 -12.68 4.73
CA LYS A 414 -16.26 -12.94 5.56
C LYS A 414 -17.27 -11.81 5.50
N GLY A 415 -18.52 -12.11 5.87
CA GLY A 415 -19.59 -11.14 6.04
C GLY A 415 -20.41 -10.90 4.77
N LEU A 416 -21.39 -11.78 4.53
CA LEU A 416 -22.30 -11.66 3.37
C LEU A 416 -23.08 -10.35 3.37
N VAL A 417 -23.54 -9.91 4.55
CA VAL A 417 -24.30 -8.65 4.73
C VAL A 417 -23.40 -7.42 4.54
N SER A 418 -22.13 -7.51 4.96
CA SER A 418 -21.15 -6.44 4.79
C SER A 418 -20.48 -6.45 3.41
N GLY A 419 -20.83 -7.39 2.53
CA GLY A 419 -20.26 -7.51 1.18
C GLY A 419 -18.82 -8.04 1.15
N GLY A 420 -18.37 -8.73 2.20
CA GLY A 420 -17.05 -9.36 2.23
C GLY A 420 -15.91 -8.46 2.73
N ARG A 421 -16.22 -7.28 3.30
CA ARG A 421 -15.22 -6.25 3.68
C ARG A 421 -14.13 -6.72 4.65
N HIS A 422 -14.35 -7.81 5.36
CA HIS A 422 -13.43 -8.34 6.35
C HIS A 422 -12.77 -9.60 5.81
N VAL A 423 -11.49 -9.49 5.44
CA VAL A 423 -10.73 -10.64 4.95
C VAL A 423 -9.93 -11.24 6.10
N GLN A 424 -10.36 -12.40 6.59
CA GLN A 424 -9.56 -13.19 7.51
C GLN A 424 -8.52 -13.97 6.72
N VAL A 425 -7.25 -13.81 7.09
CA VAL A 425 -6.17 -14.62 6.53
C VAL A 425 -5.82 -15.75 7.50
N TYR A 426 -5.47 -16.91 6.94
CA TYR A 426 -5.05 -18.12 7.61
C TYR A 426 -3.72 -18.58 7.05
N ARG A 427 -2.82 -19.02 7.92
CA ARG A 427 -1.60 -19.73 7.55
C ARG A 427 -1.90 -21.22 7.47
N LEU A 428 -1.49 -21.82 6.36
CA LEU A 428 -1.67 -23.23 6.06
C LEU A 428 -0.33 -23.97 6.23
N ARG A 429 -0.40 -25.16 6.83
CA ARG A 429 0.73 -26.08 6.97
C ARG A 429 0.23 -27.52 6.81
N PRO A 430 0.83 -28.32 5.91
CA PRO A 430 0.36 -29.68 5.67
C PRO A 430 0.27 -30.49 6.98
N GLY A 431 -0.84 -31.19 7.19
CA GLY A 431 -1.09 -31.99 8.40
C GLY A 431 -1.39 -31.19 9.67
N GLN A 432 -1.50 -29.86 9.61
CA GLN A 432 -1.92 -29.00 10.71
C GLN A 432 -3.21 -28.26 10.37
N ASP A 433 -3.99 -27.92 11.40
CA ASP A 433 -5.18 -27.11 11.23
C ASP A 433 -4.83 -25.68 10.79
N PRO A 434 -5.63 -25.05 9.90
CA PRO A 434 -5.42 -23.66 9.49
C PRO A 434 -5.41 -22.68 10.67
N VAL A 435 -4.39 -21.84 10.78
CA VAL A 435 -4.24 -20.88 11.88
C VAL A 435 -4.52 -19.45 11.41
N PRO A 436 -5.48 -18.71 11.99
CA PRO A 436 -5.74 -17.33 11.60
C PRO A 436 -4.53 -16.42 11.90
N THR A 437 -4.20 -15.53 10.96
CA THR A 437 -3.13 -14.54 11.10
C THR A 437 -3.72 -13.17 11.45
N GLY A 438 -3.35 -12.62 12.61
CA GLY A 438 -3.69 -11.24 13.00
C GLY A 438 -5.20 -10.91 13.01
N PRO A 439 -5.55 -9.62 13.17
CA PRO A 439 -6.91 -9.15 12.94
C PRO A 439 -7.28 -9.23 11.43
N PRO A 440 -8.58 -9.33 11.08
CA PRO A 440 -9.01 -9.31 9.69
C PRO A 440 -8.56 -8.03 8.97
N ILE A 441 -8.16 -8.18 7.71
CA ILE A 441 -7.86 -7.04 6.84
C ILE A 441 -9.17 -6.35 6.47
N GLU A 442 -9.32 -5.08 6.85
CA GLU A 442 -10.52 -4.30 6.56
C GLU A 442 -10.40 -3.57 5.21
N LEU A 443 -11.22 -4.00 4.26
CA LEU A 443 -11.39 -3.37 2.96
C LEU A 443 -12.32 -2.15 3.09
N HIS A 444 -11.98 -1.17 3.93
CA HIS A 444 -12.88 -0.05 4.30
C HIS A 444 -13.45 0.76 3.12
N GLN A 445 -12.73 0.79 2.01
CA GLN A 445 -13.14 1.51 0.79
C GLN A 445 -14.02 0.67 -0.15
N ALA A 446 -14.18 -0.63 0.11
CA ALA A 446 -14.99 -1.56 -0.65
C ALA A 446 -16.48 -1.43 -0.28
N ALA A 447 -17.16 -0.42 -0.83
CA ALA A 447 -18.61 -0.31 -0.75
C ALA A 447 -19.29 -0.98 -1.95
N GLY A 448 -19.91 -2.17 -1.76
CA GLY A 448 -20.74 -2.79 -2.80
C GLY A 448 -20.95 -4.31 -2.63
N MET A 449 -21.93 -4.85 -3.35
CA MET A 449 -22.21 -6.29 -3.48
C MET A 449 -21.44 -6.85 -4.67
N ALA A 450 -20.18 -7.22 -4.47
CA ALA A 450 -19.39 -8.16 -5.25
C ALA A 450 -17.95 -7.97 -4.78
N LEU A 451 -17.34 -8.99 -4.17
CA LEU A 451 -15.93 -8.97 -3.79
C LEU A 451 -15.23 -10.17 -4.39
N GLN A 452 -14.12 -9.92 -5.06
CA GLN A 452 -13.15 -10.91 -5.49
C GLN A 452 -11.86 -10.66 -4.76
N ILE A 453 -11.18 -11.74 -4.40
CA ILE A 453 -9.86 -11.68 -3.79
C ILE A 453 -8.94 -12.65 -4.51
N ALA A 454 -7.66 -12.29 -4.57
CA ALA A 454 -6.60 -13.13 -5.11
C ALA A 454 -5.34 -12.90 -4.29
N LEU A 455 -4.73 -13.98 -3.79
CA LEU A 455 -3.41 -13.92 -3.19
C LEU A 455 -2.34 -13.86 -4.28
N SER A 456 -1.23 -13.18 -4.02
CA SER A 456 -0.01 -13.37 -4.81
C SER A 456 0.47 -14.82 -4.70
N PRO A 457 1.31 -15.31 -5.62
CA PRO A 457 1.71 -16.70 -5.61
C PRO A 457 2.40 -17.17 -4.31
N ASP A 458 3.11 -16.27 -3.64
CA ASP A 458 3.78 -16.46 -2.33
C ASP A 458 2.89 -16.13 -1.11
N GLY A 459 1.64 -15.71 -1.34
CA GLY A 459 0.69 -15.37 -0.29
C GLY A 459 1.00 -14.09 0.51
N THR A 460 1.99 -13.30 0.11
CA THR A 460 2.39 -12.08 0.85
C THR A 460 1.50 -10.88 0.55
N LEU A 461 0.86 -10.86 -0.62
CA LEU A 461 -0.02 -9.79 -1.07
C LEU A 461 -1.45 -10.30 -1.28
N LEU A 462 -2.41 -9.46 -0.92
CA LEU A 462 -3.83 -9.71 -1.12
C LEU A 462 -4.40 -8.67 -2.08
N GLY A 463 -4.71 -9.10 -3.30
CA GLY A 463 -5.54 -8.36 -4.23
C GLY A 463 -7.01 -8.46 -3.86
N GLY A 464 -7.72 -7.34 -3.91
CA GLY A 464 -9.16 -7.27 -3.73
C GLY A 464 -9.81 -6.42 -4.83
N MET A 465 -10.98 -6.82 -5.29
CA MET A 465 -11.77 -6.06 -6.27
C MET A 465 -13.26 -6.16 -5.98
N THR A 466 -13.95 -5.04 -6.10
CA THR A 466 -15.42 -4.92 -6.03
C THR A 466 -15.95 -4.10 -7.19
N ALA A 467 -17.28 -3.99 -7.30
CA ALA A 467 -17.93 -3.16 -8.31
C ALA A 467 -17.55 -1.66 -8.24
N ARG A 468 -16.89 -1.17 -7.19
CA ARG A 468 -16.54 0.26 -7.05
C ARG A 468 -15.10 0.53 -6.61
N TRP A 469 -14.35 -0.51 -6.32
CA TRP A 469 -13.04 -0.41 -5.68
C TRP A 469 -12.16 -1.57 -6.08
N ALA A 470 -10.88 -1.33 -6.29
CA ALA A 470 -9.87 -2.37 -6.45
C ALA A 470 -8.59 -1.95 -5.73
N GLY A 471 -7.80 -2.91 -5.27
CA GLY A 471 -6.53 -2.61 -4.65
C GLY A 471 -5.80 -3.81 -4.08
N VAL A 472 -4.59 -3.56 -3.58
CA VAL A 472 -3.69 -4.58 -3.03
C VAL A 472 -3.27 -4.22 -1.62
N PHE A 473 -3.22 -5.22 -0.76
CA PHE A 473 -2.81 -5.13 0.65
C PHE A 473 -1.61 -6.01 0.92
N ASP A 474 -0.79 -5.57 1.86
CA ASP A 474 0.20 -6.42 2.51
C ASP A 474 -0.53 -7.35 3.48
N VAL A 475 -0.34 -8.66 3.34
CA VAL A 475 -1.04 -9.66 4.15
C VAL A 475 -0.61 -9.63 5.62
N GLU A 476 0.65 -9.34 5.91
CA GLU A 476 1.19 -9.35 7.26
C GLU A 476 0.80 -8.07 8.01
N ARG A 477 0.90 -6.92 7.35
CA ARG A 477 0.62 -5.61 7.95
C ARG A 477 -0.85 -5.24 7.91
N GLY A 478 -1.63 -5.81 7.00
CA GLY A 478 -3.04 -5.46 6.77
C GLY A 478 -3.25 -4.05 6.23
N VAL A 479 -2.19 -3.40 5.73
CA VAL A 479 -2.24 -2.05 5.18
C VAL A 479 -2.35 -2.07 3.65
N PRO A 480 -3.10 -1.14 3.04
CA PRO A 480 -3.18 -1.04 1.59
C PRO A 480 -1.85 -0.58 1.02
N ILE A 481 -1.32 -1.33 0.05
CA ILE A 481 -0.15 -0.95 -0.75
C ILE A 481 -0.61 -0.10 -1.95
N MET A 482 -1.77 -0.43 -2.52
CA MET A 482 -2.31 0.27 -3.70
C MET A 482 -3.85 0.35 -3.65
N PRO A 483 -4.44 1.45 -3.14
CA PRO A 483 -5.88 1.65 -3.21
C PRO A 483 -6.30 2.40 -4.49
N ARG A 484 -7.29 1.88 -5.23
CA ARG A 484 -8.02 2.61 -6.29
C ARG A 484 -9.50 2.67 -5.98
N SER A 485 -10.01 3.88 -5.74
CA SER A 485 -11.43 4.16 -5.50
C SER A 485 -12.12 4.80 -6.72
N GLY A 486 -13.21 4.19 -7.22
CA GLY A 486 -14.23 4.85 -8.04
C GLY A 486 -14.06 4.86 -9.58
N GLY A 487 -15.21 4.81 -10.29
CA GLY A 487 -15.44 5.46 -11.59
C GLY A 487 -15.63 4.60 -12.85
N GLY A 488 -15.38 3.28 -12.80
CA GLY A 488 -15.59 2.39 -13.95
C GLY A 488 -16.89 1.59 -13.80
N ASP A 489 -17.57 1.29 -14.91
CA ASP A 489 -18.77 0.45 -14.94
C ASP A 489 -18.41 -1.03 -14.72
N LEU A 490 -17.84 -1.33 -13.55
CA LEU A 490 -17.54 -2.68 -13.07
C LEU A 490 -18.85 -3.46 -12.78
N TRP A 491 -20.03 -2.82 -12.88
CA TRP A 491 -21.34 -3.46 -12.84
C TRP A 491 -21.56 -4.50 -13.94
N SER A 492 -20.88 -4.35 -15.09
CA SER A 492 -20.93 -5.32 -16.18
C SER A 492 -20.24 -6.67 -15.88
N GLN A 493 -19.79 -6.87 -14.64
CA GLN A 493 -18.98 -8.01 -14.17
C GLN A 493 -19.78 -9.07 -13.39
N PHE A 494 -21.12 -9.00 -13.44
CA PHE A 494 -22.06 -9.87 -12.71
C PHE A 494 -22.25 -11.27 -13.35
N PHE A 495 -21.18 -11.89 -13.87
CA PHE A 495 -21.27 -13.25 -14.42
C PHE A 495 -20.35 -14.23 -13.66
N PRO A 496 -20.92 -15.23 -12.94
CA PRO A 496 -20.16 -16.16 -12.10
C PRO A 496 -19.23 -17.12 -12.86
N GLU A 497 -19.29 -17.17 -14.19
CA GLU A 497 -18.61 -18.21 -14.98
C GLU A 497 -17.20 -17.82 -15.47
N ALA A 498 -16.77 -16.56 -15.35
CA ALA A 498 -15.56 -16.08 -16.05
C ALA A 498 -14.76 -14.97 -15.34
N MET A 499 -14.92 -14.80 -14.02
CA MET A 499 -14.15 -13.79 -13.29
C MET A 499 -12.93 -14.42 -12.62
N SER A 500 -11.76 -14.28 -13.24
CA SER A 500 -10.47 -14.61 -12.63
C SER A 500 -9.76 -13.30 -12.29
N LEU A 501 -9.49 -13.07 -11.01
CA LEU A 501 -8.58 -12.04 -10.51
C LEU A 501 -7.23 -12.70 -10.25
N VAL A 502 -6.15 -12.08 -10.70
CA VAL A 502 -4.77 -12.49 -10.42
C VAL A 502 -4.04 -11.32 -9.77
N CYS A 503 -3.38 -11.61 -8.65
CA CYS A 503 -2.42 -10.71 -8.01
C CYS A 503 -1.01 -11.17 -8.38
N THR A 504 -0.20 -10.31 -9.02
CA THR A 504 1.18 -10.65 -9.39
C THR A 504 2.10 -10.59 -8.15
N PRO A 505 3.31 -11.18 -8.20
CA PRO A 505 4.27 -11.09 -7.11
C PRO A 505 4.62 -9.65 -6.69
N ARG A 506 4.56 -8.68 -7.63
CA ARG A 506 4.76 -7.25 -7.32
C ARG A 506 3.46 -6.47 -7.11
N GLY A 507 2.35 -7.17 -6.88
CA GLY A 507 1.08 -6.57 -6.50
C GLY A 507 0.29 -5.95 -7.66
N ARG A 508 0.57 -6.27 -8.91
CA ARG A 508 -0.29 -5.84 -10.03
C ARG A 508 -1.56 -6.70 -10.05
N LEU A 509 -2.69 -6.11 -10.46
CA LEU A 509 -3.95 -6.84 -10.61
C LEU A 509 -4.29 -7.04 -12.08
N LEU A 510 -4.51 -8.30 -12.46
CA LEU A 510 -5.07 -8.67 -13.74
C LEU A 510 -6.47 -9.21 -13.52
N HIS A 511 -7.42 -8.72 -14.31
CA HIS A 511 -8.81 -9.18 -14.23
C HIS A 511 -9.39 -9.42 -15.61
N MET A 512 -10.47 -10.18 -15.64
CA MET A 512 -11.18 -10.51 -16.86
C MET A 512 -12.47 -9.71 -16.95
N SER A 513 -12.71 -9.05 -18.08
CA SER A 513 -13.96 -8.33 -18.32
C SER A 513 -14.35 -8.37 -19.79
N LYS A 514 -15.60 -8.77 -20.07
CA LYS A 514 -16.18 -8.87 -21.43
C LYS A 514 -15.28 -9.65 -22.39
N GLY A 515 -14.70 -10.76 -21.92
CA GLY A 515 -13.81 -11.61 -22.72
C GLY A 515 -12.44 -11.01 -23.03
N ARG A 516 -12.04 -9.94 -22.34
CA ARG A 516 -10.69 -9.35 -22.41
C ARG A 516 -9.98 -9.53 -21.07
N VAL A 517 -8.67 -9.66 -21.11
CA VAL A 517 -7.82 -9.53 -19.92
C VAL A 517 -7.39 -8.07 -19.82
N LEU A 518 -7.58 -7.48 -18.65
CA LEU A 518 -7.31 -6.09 -18.32
C LEU A 518 -6.30 -6.06 -17.19
N GLN A 519 -5.31 -5.16 -17.30
CA GLN A 519 -4.45 -4.83 -16.19
C GLN A 519 -4.98 -3.58 -15.50
N LEU A 520 -5.18 -3.66 -14.19
CA LEU A 520 -5.57 -2.50 -13.40
C LEU A 520 -4.41 -1.50 -13.35
N ASP A 521 -4.61 -0.31 -13.92
CA ASP A 521 -3.72 0.83 -13.73
C ASP A 521 -4.25 1.69 -12.57
N VAL A 522 -3.41 1.92 -11.56
CA VAL A 522 -3.75 2.72 -10.37
C VAL A 522 -3.97 4.20 -10.69
N ASN A 523 -3.43 4.69 -11.82
CA ASN A 523 -3.44 6.12 -12.19
C ASN A 523 -4.36 6.45 -13.38
N SER A 524 -5.02 5.45 -13.97
CA SER A 524 -5.90 5.63 -15.11
C SER A 524 -7.31 5.17 -14.76
N ARG A 525 -8.35 5.88 -15.25
CA ARG A 525 -9.73 5.36 -15.20
C ARG A 525 -9.95 4.23 -16.21
N ASP A 526 -9.13 4.20 -17.25
CA ASP A 526 -9.23 3.26 -18.35
C ASP A 526 -8.27 2.09 -18.13
N ASP A 527 -8.84 0.90 -17.98
CA ASP A 527 -8.08 -0.34 -18.02
C ASP A 527 -7.71 -0.61 -19.48
N ALA A 528 -6.42 -0.79 -19.76
CA ALA A 528 -5.97 -1.12 -21.11
C ALA A 528 -6.17 -2.63 -21.38
N PRO A 529 -6.70 -3.01 -22.57
CA PRO A 529 -6.63 -4.38 -23.04
C PRO A 529 -5.18 -4.88 -23.00
N PHE A 530 -4.93 -5.92 -22.22
CA PHE A 530 -3.59 -6.35 -21.86
C PHE A 530 -3.02 -7.41 -22.83
N LEU A 531 -3.83 -8.36 -23.31
CA LEU A 531 -3.38 -9.40 -24.24
C LEU A 531 -3.78 -9.11 -25.69
N PRO A 532 -2.85 -9.14 -26.66
CA PRO A 532 -3.17 -9.04 -28.08
C PRO A 532 -3.89 -10.30 -28.58
N GLY A 533 -4.85 -10.13 -29.49
CA GLY A 533 -5.31 -11.23 -30.36
C GLY A 533 -6.07 -12.38 -29.68
N GLY A 534 -7.10 -12.08 -28.90
CA GLY A 534 -8.02 -13.09 -28.38
C GLY A 534 -9.23 -12.44 -27.71
N GLY A 535 -10.39 -12.46 -28.38
CA GLY A 535 -11.65 -12.11 -27.75
C GLY A 535 -12.26 -13.36 -27.11
N GLY A 536 -12.88 -13.21 -25.94
CA GLY A 536 -13.59 -14.31 -25.29
C GLY A 536 -12.74 -15.15 -24.34
N TYR A 537 -11.73 -14.56 -23.70
CA TYR A 537 -11.03 -15.19 -22.58
C TYR A 537 -12.03 -15.69 -21.53
N ARG A 538 -11.79 -16.89 -20.99
CA ARG A 538 -12.59 -17.55 -19.95
C ARG A 538 -11.80 -17.86 -18.67
N ARG A 539 -10.49 -18.08 -18.76
CA ARG A 539 -9.62 -18.45 -17.63
C ARG A 539 -8.32 -17.67 -17.65
N LEU A 540 -7.85 -17.32 -16.45
CA LEU A 540 -6.59 -16.63 -16.20
C LEU A 540 -5.99 -17.17 -14.90
N VAL A 541 -4.76 -17.67 -14.95
CA VAL A 541 -4.03 -18.14 -13.76
C VAL A 541 -2.56 -17.76 -13.86
N MET A 542 -1.89 -17.59 -12.72
CA MET A 542 -0.47 -17.27 -12.65
C MET A 542 0.28 -18.30 -11.79
N SER A 543 1.48 -18.67 -12.20
CA SER A 543 2.35 -19.57 -11.46
C SER A 543 3.26 -18.82 -10.47
N PRO A 544 3.86 -19.51 -9.49
CA PRO A 544 4.85 -18.96 -8.58
C PRO A 544 6.05 -18.30 -9.25
N ASP A 545 6.51 -18.84 -10.37
CA ASP A 545 7.63 -18.30 -11.15
C ASP A 545 7.21 -17.22 -12.16
N GLY A 546 5.97 -16.73 -12.08
CA GLY A 546 5.50 -15.61 -12.88
C GLY A 546 5.09 -15.98 -14.31
N LEU A 547 4.71 -17.22 -14.59
CA LEU A 547 4.06 -17.57 -15.86
C LEU A 547 2.58 -17.23 -15.80
N LEU A 548 2.08 -16.54 -16.82
CA LEU A 548 0.67 -16.24 -17.02
C LEU A 548 0.08 -17.21 -18.03
N ALA A 549 -0.92 -17.99 -17.63
CA ALA A 549 -1.67 -18.87 -18.52
C ALA A 549 -3.10 -18.36 -18.73
N THR A 550 -3.54 -18.38 -19.99
CA THR A 550 -4.87 -17.94 -20.40
C THR A 550 -5.60 -19.01 -21.21
N GLY A 551 -6.90 -19.13 -20.98
CA GLY A 551 -7.79 -19.98 -21.76
C GLY A 551 -8.98 -19.20 -22.31
N ASP A 552 -9.42 -19.49 -23.54
CA ASP A 552 -10.54 -18.79 -24.18
C ASP A 552 -11.71 -19.69 -24.63
N ALA A 553 -12.78 -19.04 -25.11
CA ALA A 553 -13.99 -19.70 -25.60
C ALA A 553 -13.79 -20.50 -26.90
N ALA A 554 -12.74 -20.21 -27.68
CA ALA A 554 -12.38 -20.91 -28.90
C ALA A 554 -11.50 -22.14 -28.65
N GLY A 555 -11.13 -22.37 -27.39
CA GLY A 555 -10.33 -23.50 -26.93
C GLY A 555 -8.83 -23.22 -26.92
N TRP A 556 -8.38 -22.00 -27.19
CA TRP A 556 -6.96 -21.68 -27.10
C TRP A 556 -6.51 -21.61 -25.65
N VAL A 557 -5.37 -22.25 -25.41
CA VAL A 557 -4.59 -22.23 -24.18
C VAL A 557 -3.24 -21.63 -24.54
N ARG A 558 -2.85 -20.56 -23.84
CA ARG A 558 -1.62 -19.83 -24.09
C ARG A 558 -0.87 -19.56 -22.80
N VAL A 559 0.46 -19.68 -22.82
CA VAL A 559 1.33 -19.38 -21.68
C VAL A 559 2.41 -18.39 -22.08
N ARG A 560 2.63 -17.37 -21.24
CA ARG A 560 3.65 -16.34 -21.42
C ARG A 560 4.32 -16.04 -20.09
N PRO A 561 5.62 -15.71 -20.05
CA PRO A 561 6.22 -15.18 -18.84
C PRO A 561 5.70 -13.76 -18.59
N TRP A 562 5.45 -13.44 -17.34
CA TRP A 562 5.04 -12.10 -16.91
C TRP A 562 6.26 -11.26 -16.57
N GLN A 563 6.32 -10.04 -17.13
CA GLN A 563 7.36 -9.05 -16.81
C GLN A 563 6.70 -7.89 -16.07
N ASP A 564 6.97 -7.78 -14.77
CA ASP A 564 6.41 -6.75 -13.88
C ASP A 564 7.02 -5.37 -14.08
#